data_AF-A0A6N1YHF6-F1
#
_entry.id   AF-A0A6N1YHF6-F1
#
_cell.length_a   1.000
_cell.length_b   1.000
_cell.length_c   1.000
_cell.angle_alpha   90.00
_cell.angle_beta   90.00
_cell.angle_gamma   90.00
#
_symmetry.space_group_name_H-M   'P 1'
#
loop_
_entity.id
_entity.type
_entity.pdbx_description
1 polymer ?
#
loop_
_entity_poly.entity_id
_entity_poly.type
_entity_poly.pdbx_seq_one_letter_code
_entity_poly.pdbx_strand_id
1 'polypeptide(L)'
;MNDSQFPWLILVPERETIKEIHQLSDDDQQLLMHESCYVAKKLAEHYQADKMNIATLGNRVPQLHIHHVVRYQKDKAWPEPIWGKFDVLPYTEQGLEITISQLRKLLL
;
A
#
# COMPACT_ATOMS: atom_id res chain seq x y z
N MET A 1 6.67 0.29 1.00
CA MET A 1 7.29 -0.98 1.42
C MET A 1 8.64 -1.13 0.73
N ASN A 2 9.69 -1.63 1.39
CA ASN A 2 11.00 -1.82 0.74
C ASN A 2 11.07 -3.16 -0.02
N ASP A 3 10.09 -3.40 -0.87
CA ASP A 3 10.05 -4.54 -1.79
C ASP A 3 9.75 -4.01 -3.19
N SER A 4 10.74 -4.10 -4.06
CA SER A 4 10.70 -3.59 -5.43
C SER A 4 9.98 -4.52 -6.42
N GLN A 5 9.61 -5.72 -5.98
CA GLN A 5 8.90 -6.69 -6.81
C GLN A 5 7.46 -6.26 -7.12
N PHE A 6 6.87 -5.38 -6.31
CA PHE A 6 5.49 -4.91 -6.46
C PHE A 6 5.43 -3.40 -6.17
N PRO A 7 4.70 -2.59 -6.97
CA PRO A 7 4.37 -1.23 -6.56
C PRO A 7 3.46 -1.27 -5.34
N TRP A 8 4.01 -0.93 -4.17
CA TRP A 8 3.37 -1.18 -2.88
C TRP A 8 3.51 0.01 -1.91
N LEU A 9 2.38 0.69 -1.71
CA LEU A 9 2.22 1.78 -0.76
C LEU A 9 1.51 1.30 0.51
N ILE A 10 1.85 1.90 1.65
CA ILE A 10 1.19 1.64 2.93
C ILE A 10 0.71 2.98 3.48
N LEU A 11 -0.59 3.07 3.78
CA LEU A 11 -1.14 4.17 4.57
C LEU A 11 -1.07 3.80 6.04
N VAL A 12 -0.64 4.76 6.87
CA VAL A 12 -0.56 4.61 8.32
C VAL A 12 -1.27 5.83 8.92
N PRO A 13 -2.47 5.67 9.50
CA PRO A 13 -3.15 6.77 10.16
C PRO A 13 -2.29 7.35 11.28
N GLU A 14 -2.14 8.67 11.32
CA GLU A 14 -1.39 9.37 12.37
C GLU A 14 -2.26 9.49 13.65
N ARG A 15 -2.53 8.35 14.26
CA ARG A 15 -3.26 8.19 15.53
C ARG A 15 -2.51 7.22 16.43
N GLU A 16 -2.26 7.63 17.67
CA GLU A 16 -1.52 6.81 18.61
C GLU A 16 -2.34 5.59 19.05
N THR A 17 -1.67 4.46 19.28
CA THR A 17 -2.24 3.23 19.88
C THR A 17 -3.36 2.53 19.10
N ILE A 18 -3.67 2.98 17.88
CA ILE A 18 -4.66 2.34 17.00
C ILE A 18 -4.06 1.09 16.35
N LYS A 19 -4.81 -0.01 16.43
CA LYS A 19 -4.49 -1.31 15.86
C LYS A 19 -5.47 -1.72 14.76
N GLU A 20 -6.74 -1.38 14.93
CA GLU A 20 -7.83 -1.77 14.05
C GLU A 20 -8.62 -0.55 13.57
N ILE A 21 -9.20 -0.63 12.38
CA ILE A 21 -9.99 0.48 11.80
C ILE A 21 -11.15 0.88 12.72
N HIS A 22 -11.82 -0.09 13.35
CA HIS A 22 -12.95 0.17 14.25
C HIS A 22 -12.58 0.88 15.56
N GLN A 23 -11.29 1.10 15.83
CA GLN A 23 -10.82 1.87 16.99
C GLN A 23 -10.66 3.36 16.67
N LEU A 24 -10.72 3.74 15.39
CA LEU A 24 -10.76 5.13 14.95
C LEU A 24 -12.13 5.75 15.24
N SER A 25 -12.17 7.08 15.36
CA SER A 25 -13.44 7.81 15.35
C SER A 25 -14.17 7.61 14.01
N ASP A 26 -15.48 7.82 13.98
CA ASP A 26 -16.25 7.69 12.74
C ASP A 26 -15.74 8.62 11.63
N ASP A 27 -15.31 9.83 11.99
CA ASP A 27 -14.71 10.80 11.06
C ASP A 27 -13.37 10.29 10.50
N ASP A 28 -12.51 9.73 11.36
CA ASP A 28 -11.22 9.17 10.94
C ASP A 28 -11.39 7.91 10.09
N GLN A 29 -12.40 7.08 10.36
CA GLN A 29 -12.73 5.92 9.52
C GLN A 29 -13.16 6.36 8.12
N GLN A 30 -14.00 7.40 8.01
CA GLN A 30 -14.42 7.95 6.73
C GLN A 30 -13.23 8.56 5.98
N LEU A 31 -12.41 9.37 6.66
CA LEU A 31 -11.21 9.96 6.07
C LEU A 31 -10.26 8.88 5.55
N LEU A 32 -9.99 7.84 6.35
CA LEU A 32 -9.15 6.72 5.96
C LEU A 32 -9.68 6.00 4.71
N MET A 33 -11.00 5.80 4.63
CA MET A 33 -11.63 5.21 3.45
C MET A 33 -11.44 6.09 2.22
N HIS A 34 -11.65 7.41 2.34
CA HIS A 34 -11.45 8.36 1.25
C HIS A 34 -9.99 8.39 0.77
N GLU A 35 -9.02 8.44 1.68
CA GLU A 35 -7.59 8.42 1.36
C GLU A 35 -7.18 7.09 0.71
N SER A 36 -7.67 5.96 1.25
CA SER A 36 -7.42 4.63 0.69
C SER A 36 -7.95 4.50 -0.74
N CYS A 37 -9.19 4.95 -1.00
CA CYS A 37 -9.77 4.98 -2.33
C CYS A 37 -8.99 5.92 -3.27
N TYR A 38 -8.59 7.10 -2.80
CA TYR A 38 -7.81 8.06 -3.59
C TYR A 38 -6.48 7.47 -4.03
N VAL A 39 -5.71 6.92 -3.10
CA VAL A 39 -4.42 6.26 -3.37
C VAL A 39 -4.62 5.09 -4.33
N ALA A 40 -5.58 4.20 -4.06
CA ALA A 40 -5.83 3.04 -4.91
C ALA A 40 -6.14 3.44 -6.36
N LYS A 41 -6.97 4.46 -6.55
CA LYS A 41 -7.31 5.00 -7.88
C LYS A 41 -6.08 5.57 -8.57
N LYS A 42 -5.34 6.46 -7.89
CA LYS A 42 -4.13 7.08 -8.45
C LYS A 42 -3.07 6.07 -8.85
N LEU A 43 -2.82 5.06 -8.01
CA LEU A 43 -1.89 3.98 -8.31
C LEU A 43 -2.37 3.13 -9.48
N ALA A 44 -3.66 2.75 -9.50
CA ALA A 44 -4.21 1.96 -10.60
C ALA A 44 -4.07 2.67 -11.95
N GLU A 45 -4.41 3.97 -12.01
CA GLU A 45 -4.29 4.80 -13.21
C GLU A 45 -2.81 4.98 -13.62
N HIS A 46 -1.93 5.31 -12.69
CA HIS A 46 -0.52 5.56 -12.99
C HIS A 46 0.22 4.31 -13.47
N TYR A 47 0.01 3.19 -12.79
CA TYR A 47 0.70 1.93 -13.06
C TYR A 47 -0.04 1.03 -14.07
N GLN A 48 -1.20 1.46 -14.59
CA GLN A 48 -2.06 0.67 -15.47
C GLN A 48 -2.32 -0.73 -14.89
N ALA A 49 -2.75 -0.75 -13.62
CA ALA A 49 -2.92 -1.98 -12.87
C ALA A 49 -4.03 -2.87 -13.47
N ASP A 50 -3.80 -4.18 -13.56
CA ASP A 50 -4.88 -5.12 -13.84
C ASP A 50 -5.82 -5.23 -12.63
N LYS A 51 -5.27 -5.12 -11.40
CA LYS A 51 -6.04 -5.15 -10.15
C LYS A 51 -5.31 -4.42 -9.03
N MET A 52 -6.08 -3.82 -8.12
CA MET A 52 -5.57 -3.40 -6.81
C MET A 52 -5.88 -4.45 -5.74
N ASN A 53 -4.90 -4.77 -4.89
CA ASN A 53 -5.12 -5.45 -3.62
C ASN A 53 -4.98 -4.44 -2.48
N ILE A 54 -6.01 -4.40 -1.62
CA ILE A 54 -6.07 -3.52 -0.46
C ILE A 54 -6.35 -4.40 0.75
N ALA A 55 -5.51 -4.30 1.79
CA ALA A 55 -5.68 -5.10 2.99
C ALA A 55 -5.11 -4.41 4.23
N THR A 56 -5.77 -4.65 5.36
CA THR A 56 -5.20 -4.45 6.69
C THR A 56 -5.05 -5.83 7.33
N LEU A 57 -3.87 -6.14 7.87
CA LEU A 57 -3.54 -7.48 8.40
C LEU A 57 -3.06 -7.42 9.85
N GLY A 58 -2.04 -6.63 10.17
CA GLY A 58 -1.66 -6.32 11.55
C GLY A 58 -1.05 -7.46 12.40
N ASN A 59 -1.01 -8.71 11.93
CA ASN A 59 -0.61 -9.88 12.74
C ASN A 59 0.77 -9.77 13.43
N ARG A 60 1.74 -9.07 12.82
CA ARG A 60 3.10 -8.89 13.38
C ARG A 60 3.38 -7.45 13.84
N VAL A 61 2.87 -6.47 13.12
CA VAL A 61 3.04 -5.05 13.43
C VAL A 61 1.67 -4.52 13.86
N PRO A 62 1.45 -4.27 15.17
CA PRO A 62 0.13 -3.97 15.68
C PRO A 62 -0.36 -2.56 15.36
N GLN A 63 0.52 -1.64 14.95
CA GLN A 63 0.09 -0.30 14.50
C GLN A 63 -0.80 -0.44 13.25
N LEU A 64 -1.97 0.19 13.23
CA LEU A 64 -2.87 0.15 12.10
C LEU A 64 -2.16 0.64 10.83
N HIS A 65 -2.23 -0.18 9.78
CA HIS A 65 -1.72 0.16 8.47
C HIS A 65 -2.54 -0.53 7.39
N ILE A 66 -2.66 0.12 6.23
CA ILE A 66 -3.39 -0.39 5.07
C ILE A 66 -2.45 -0.49 3.88
N HIS A 67 -2.28 -1.71 3.40
CA HIS A 67 -1.51 -2.01 2.20
C HIS A 67 -2.31 -1.69 0.95
N HIS A 68 -1.66 -1.06 -0.03
CA HIS A 68 -2.16 -0.80 -1.37
C HIS A 68 -1.15 -1.34 -2.37
N VAL A 69 -1.50 -2.44 -3.05
CA VAL A 69 -0.60 -3.18 -3.93
C VAL A 69 -1.16 -3.19 -5.34
N VAL A 70 -0.38 -2.71 -6.29
CA VAL A 70 -0.64 -2.84 -7.72
C VAL A 70 -0.34 -4.28 -8.15
N ARG A 71 -1.29 -4.92 -8.83
CA ARG A 71 -1.18 -6.30 -9.32
C ARG A 71 -1.32 -6.37 -10.83
N TYR A 72 -0.66 -7.36 -11.41
CA TYR A 72 -0.73 -7.69 -12.82
C TYR A 72 -0.98 -9.18 -13.00
N GLN A 73 -1.68 -9.58 -14.06
CA GLN A 73 -1.89 -11.00 -14.38
C GLN A 73 -0.58 -11.77 -14.63
N LYS A 74 0.49 -11.02 -14.93
CA LYS A 74 1.85 -11.54 -15.16
C LYS A 74 2.80 -11.27 -13.99
N ASP A 75 2.32 -10.71 -12.88
CA ASP A 75 3.18 -10.51 -11.72
C ASP A 75 3.58 -11.85 -11.08
N LYS A 76 4.69 -11.82 -10.34
CA LYS A 76 5.32 -13.02 -9.77
C LYS A 76 4.39 -13.84 -8.86
N ALA A 77 3.37 -13.22 -8.28
CA ALA A 77 2.48 -13.85 -7.32
C ALA A 77 1.14 -14.29 -7.92
N TRP A 78 0.70 -13.72 -9.04
CA TRP A 78 -0.65 -13.90 -9.59
C TRP A 78 -1.05 -15.38 -9.79
N PRO A 79 -2.29 -15.78 -9.44
CA PRO A 79 -3.38 -15.00 -8.82
C PRO A 79 -3.35 -14.94 -7.28
N GLU A 80 -2.30 -15.47 -6.65
CA GLU A 80 -2.20 -15.60 -5.19
C GLU A 80 -1.88 -14.25 -4.51
N PRO A 81 -2.12 -14.15 -3.19
CA PRO A 81 -1.62 -13.04 -2.38
C PRO A 81 -0.08 -12.94 -2.38
N ILE A 82 0.43 -11.72 -2.17
CA ILE A 82 1.88 -11.45 -2.14
C ILE A 82 2.51 -11.69 -0.75
N TRP A 83 1.71 -11.62 0.32
CA TRP A 83 2.20 -11.55 1.69
C TRP A 83 2.92 -12.84 2.11
N GLY A 84 4.23 -12.74 2.35
CA GLY A 84 5.05 -13.87 2.81
C GLY A 84 5.33 -14.93 1.74
N LYS A 85 4.99 -14.68 0.47
CA LYS A 85 5.18 -15.65 -0.63
C LYS A 85 6.61 -15.68 -1.17
N PHE A 86 7.30 -14.55 -1.13
CA PHE A 86 8.66 -14.40 -1.67
C PHE A 86 9.54 -13.62 -0.69
N ASP A 87 10.84 -13.85 -0.78
CA ASP A 87 11.82 -13.00 -0.12
C ASP A 87 11.75 -11.57 -0.67
N VAL A 88 11.90 -10.61 0.23
CA VAL A 88 11.88 -9.19 -0.09
C VAL A 88 13.07 -8.83 -0.96
N LEU A 89 12.84 -8.08 -2.05
CA LEU A 89 13.90 -7.50 -2.87
C LEU A 89 13.96 -5.99 -2.63
N PRO A 90 14.95 -5.49 -1.86
CA PRO A 90 15.09 -4.05 -1.61
C PRO A 90 15.22 -3.24 -2.89
N TYR A 91 14.73 -2.00 -2.86
CA TYR A 91 15.06 -1.03 -3.90
C TYR A 91 16.56 -0.70 -3.86
N THR A 92 17.15 -0.41 -5.01
CA THR A 92 18.43 0.32 -5.05
C THR A 92 18.20 1.74 -4.55
N GLU A 93 19.25 2.42 -4.05
CA GLU A 93 19.13 3.81 -3.59
C GLU A 93 18.52 4.73 -4.66
N GLN A 94 19.07 4.67 -5.88
CA GLN A 94 18.55 5.43 -7.02
C GLN A 94 17.10 5.03 -7.38
N GLY A 95 16.77 3.74 -7.35
CA GLY A 95 15.42 3.27 -7.64
C GLY A 95 14.40 3.74 -6.60
N LEU A 96 14.80 3.79 -5.33
CA LEU A 96 13.99 4.30 -4.25
C LEU A 96 13.71 5.80 -4.40
N GLU A 97 14.75 6.60 -4.69
CA GLU A 97 14.61 8.04 -4.90
C GLU A 97 13.67 8.37 -6.07
N ILE A 98 13.82 7.67 -7.20
CA ILE A 98 12.94 7.83 -8.36
C ILE A 98 11.49 7.51 -7.98
N THR A 99 11.28 6.38 -7.31
CA THR A 99 9.94 5.94 -6.89
C THR A 99 9.30 6.94 -5.94
N ILE A 100 10.04 7.44 -4.94
CA ILE A 100 9.53 8.46 -4.00
C ILE A 100 9.18 9.76 -4.74
N SER A 101 10.03 10.22 -5.65
CA SER A 101 9.79 11.44 -6.43
C SER A 101 8.54 11.32 -7.29
N GLN A 102 8.34 10.17 -7.94
CA GLN A 102 7.14 9.89 -8.74
C GLN A 102 5.88 9.84 -7.88
N LEU A 103 5.90 9.12 -6.76
CA LEU A 103 4.75 8.99 -5.87
C LEU A 103 4.36 10.33 -5.22
N ARG A 104 5.33 11.17 -4.86
CA ARG A 104 5.06 12.53 -4.37
C ARG A 104 4.31 13.35 -5.40
N LYS A 105 4.75 13.38 -6.67
CA LYS A 105 4.06 14.10 -7.75
C LYS A 105 2.67 13.54 -8.07
N LEU A 106 2.46 12.25 -7.80
CA LEU A 106 1.19 11.58 -8.08
C LEU A 106 0.13 11.86 -7.01
N LEU A 107 0.56 12.00 -5.75
CA LEU A 107 -0.31 12.03 -4.58
C LEU A 107 -0.40 13.41 -3.90
N LEU A 108 0.58 14.30 -4.13
CA LEU A 108 0.67 15.67 -3.61
C LEU A 108 0.62 16.67 -4.76
#